data_AF-A0A968GQE0-F1
#
_entry.id   AF-A0A968GQE0-F1
#
_cell.length_a   1.000
_cell.length_b   1.000
_cell.length_c   1.000
_cell.angle_alpha   90.00
_cell.angle_beta   90.00
_cell.angle_gamma   90.00
#
_symmetry.space_group_name_H-M   'P 1'
#
loop_
_entity.id
_entity.type
_entity.pdbx_description
1 polymer ?
#
loop_
_entity_poly.entity_id
_entity_poly.type
_entity_poly.pdbx_seq_one_letter_code
_entity_poly.pdbx_strand_id
1 'polypeptide(L)'
;MAASTKKIVNDVVNALKKSPSPQKKGQSFWDYLKSQLYSESTWDQKDIKVIEKEIDNCLNKLEKKDLTEMWKSTDQGMEKFEAEKKVEVKEMKADLSDELLGQVMDRMDDNYSSRDTYYAQPDPVSYSAVPKGESDLDDDSEPENINEEDVELDDDLFEDDEFDEDEDIHI
;
A
#
# COMPACT_ATOMS: atom_id res chain seq x y z
N MET A 1 -21.28 -9.69 4.13
CA MET A 1 -20.42 -8.53 4.46
C MET A 1 -19.35 -8.52 3.40
N ALA A 2 -19.19 -7.41 2.66
CA ALA A 2 -18.11 -7.30 1.68
C ALA A 2 -16.76 -7.53 2.38
N ALA A 3 -15.90 -8.33 1.77
CA ALA A 3 -14.51 -8.44 2.21
C ALA A 3 -13.82 -7.10 1.92
N SER A 4 -13.13 -6.54 2.91
CA SER A 4 -12.27 -5.37 2.69
C SER A 4 -10.81 -5.76 2.78
N THR A 5 -9.97 -5.10 1.99
CA THR A 5 -8.51 -5.27 1.98
C THR A 5 -7.97 -5.16 3.40
N LYS A 6 -8.41 -4.13 4.15
CA LYS A 6 -8.07 -3.93 5.58
C LYS A 6 -8.44 -5.12 6.48
N LYS A 7 -9.57 -5.79 6.23
CA LYS A 7 -9.96 -6.98 7.00
C LYS A 7 -9.02 -8.14 6.73
N ILE A 8 -8.69 -8.38 5.46
CA ILE A 8 -7.77 -9.46 5.08
C ILE A 8 -6.37 -9.20 5.64
N VAL A 9 -5.86 -7.98 5.53
CA VAL A 9 -4.58 -7.60 6.13
C VAL A 9 -4.57 -7.90 7.64
N ASN A 10 -5.64 -7.55 8.36
CA ASN A 10 -5.74 -7.90 9.79
C ASN A 10 -5.76 -9.41 10.03
N ASP A 11 -6.46 -10.19 9.21
CA ASP A 11 -6.53 -11.64 9.32
C ASP A 11 -5.16 -12.29 9.05
N VAL A 12 -4.43 -11.82 8.04
CA VAL A 12 -3.05 -12.22 7.75
C VAL A 12 -2.13 -11.87 8.91
N VAL A 13 -2.13 -10.62 9.39
CA VAL A 13 -1.33 -10.19 10.55
C VAL A 13 -1.63 -11.05 11.78
N ASN A 14 -2.91 -11.37 12.02
CA ASN A 14 -3.30 -12.25 13.12
C ASN A 14 -2.81 -13.68 12.94
N ALA A 15 -2.75 -14.19 11.71
CA ALA A 15 -2.16 -15.49 11.40
C ALA A 15 -0.64 -15.50 11.63
N LEU A 16 0.07 -14.45 11.20
CA LEU A 16 1.51 -14.29 11.42
C LEU A 16 1.87 -14.14 12.91
N LYS A 17 1.03 -13.46 13.70
CA LYS A 17 1.18 -13.37 15.17
C LYS A 17 0.97 -14.69 15.90
N LYS A 18 0.19 -15.61 15.33
CA LYS A 18 -0.05 -16.95 15.88
C LYS A 18 1.00 -17.97 15.42
N SER A 19 1.70 -17.67 14.33
CA SER A 19 2.70 -18.55 13.75
C SER A 19 4.03 -18.44 14.51
N PRO A 20 4.74 -19.56 14.75
CA PRO A 20 6.02 -19.54 15.45
C PRO A 20 7.13 -18.90 14.60
N SER A 21 8.04 -18.16 15.24
CA SER A 21 9.25 -17.65 14.57
C SER A 21 10.19 -18.78 14.13
N PRO A 22 10.84 -18.66 12.95
CA PRO A 22 11.82 -19.63 12.46
C PRO A 22 13.12 -19.62 13.27
N GLN A 23 13.47 -18.49 13.90
CA GLN A 23 14.77 -18.32 14.56
C GLN A 23 14.71 -18.42 16.08
N LYS A 24 13.61 -18.01 16.72
CA LYS A 24 13.51 -17.93 18.19
C LYS A 24 12.26 -18.62 18.72
N LYS A 25 12.45 -19.63 19.57
CA LYS A 25 11.37 -20.27 20.31
C LYS A 25 10.73 -19.27 21.28
N GLY A 26 9.43 -19.06 21.16
CA GLY A 26 8.65 -18.16 22.02
C GLY A 26 8.35 -16.78 21.44
N GLN A 27 8.85 -16.46 20.24
CA GLN A 27 8.43 -15.26 19.48
C GLN A 27 7.52 -15.65 18.32
N SER A 28 6.62 -14.74 17.94
CA SER A 28 5.78 -14.92 16.77
C SER A 28 6.56 -14.63 15.48
N PHE A 29 6.06 -15.15 14.36
CA PHE A 29 6.60 -14.82 13.04
C PHE A 29 6.50 -13.32 12.79
N TRP A 30 5.41 -12.68 13.21
CA TRP A 30 5.23 -11.23 13.14
C TRP A 30 6.32 -10.43 13.86
N ASP A 31 6.69 -10.83 15.09
CA ASP A 31 7.76 -10.15 15.85
C ASP A 31 9.14 -10.32 15.18
N TYR A 32 9.34 -11.48 14.56
CA TYR A 32 10.54 -11.76 13.78
C TYR A 32 10.62 -10.86 12.54
N LEU A 33 9.54 -10.74 11.76
CA LEU A 33 9.50 -9.86 10.58
C LEU A 33 9.72 -8.39 10.96
N LYS A 34 9.09 -7.93 12.04
CA LYS A 34 9.37 -6.59 12.58
C LYS A 34 10.82 -6.37 12.96
N SER A 35 11.46 -7.38 13.56
CA SER A 35 12.89 -7.31 13.88
C SER A 35 13.77 -7.26 12.63
N GLN A 36 13.34 -7.90 11.53
CA GLN A 36 14.02 -7.82 10.24
C GLN A 36 13.92 -6.42 9.63
N LEU A 37 12.78 -5.75 9.75
CA LEU A 37 12.59 -4.37 9.25
C LEU A 37 13.61 -3.37 9.83
N TYR A 38 13.99 -3.54 11.11
CA TYR A 38 14.98 -2.67 11.78
C TYR A 38 16.42 -3.19 11.68
N SER A 39 16.63 -4.33 11.03
CA SER A 39 17.97 -4.86 10.79
C SER A 39 18.51 -4.33 9.46
N GLU A 40 19.82 -4.07 9.37
CA GLU A 40 20.49 -3.67 8.11
C GLU A 40 20.54 -4.81 7.05
N SER A 41 19.73 -5.86 7.21
CA SER A 41 19.71 -7.02 6.32
C SER A 41 18.62 -6.89 5.26
N THR A 42 18.88 -7.49 4.10
CA THR A 42 17.85 -7.65 3.06
C THR A 42 16.81 -8.66 3.49
N TRP A 43 15.54 -8.40 3.15
CA TRP A 43 14.45 -9.35 3.36
C TRP A 43 14.75 -10.70 2.70
N ASP A 44 14.65 -11.79 3.45
CA ASP A 44 14.73 -13.13 2.88
C ASP A 44 13.45 -13.41 2.09
N GLN A 45 13.60 -13.81 0.83
CA GLN A 45 12.46 -14.16 -0.01
C GLN A 45 11.66 -15.34 0.53
N LYS A 46 12.25 -16.19 1.38
CA LYS A 46 11.50 -17.22 2.11
C LYS A 46 10.49 -16.63 3.08
N ASP A 47 10.82 -15.50 3.71
CA ASP A 47 9.94 -14.84 4.67
C ASP A 47 8.80 -14.14 3.95
N ILE A 48 9.08 -13.49 2.81
CA ILE A 48 8.07 -12.92 1.91
C ILE A 48 7.08 -14.00 1.44
N LYS A 49 7.60 -15.17 1.01
CA LYS A 49 6.77 -16.31 0.59
C LYS A 49 5.83 -16.85 1.68
N VAL A 50 6.18 -16.69 2.96
CA VAL A 50 5.29 -17.07 4.06
C VAL A 50 4.11 -16.10 4.15
N ILE A 51 4.36 -14.80 3.94
CA ILE A 51 3.31 -13.78 3.93
C ILE A 51 2.39 -13.99 2.73
N GLU A 52 2.95 -14.15 1.53
CA GLU A 52 2.20 -14.45 0.29
C GLU A 52 1.29 -15.68 0.48
N LYS A 53 1.83 -16.75 1.08
CA LYS A 53 1.06 -17.97 1.34
C LYS A 53 -0.14 -17.73 2.28
N GLU A 54 0.01 -16.89 3.30
CA GLU A 54 -1.12 -16.57 4.18
C GLU A 54 -2.13 -15.63 3.51
N ILE A 55 -1.67 -14.72 2.65
CA ILE A 55 -2.55 -13.92 1.80
C ILE A 55 -3.37 -14.84 0.88
N ASP A 56 -2.72 -15.77 0.18
CA ASP A 56 -3.37 -16.78 -0.67
C ASP A 56 -4.37 -17.62 0.12
N ASN A 57 -4.03 -18.05 1.34
CA ASN A 57 -4.95 -18.78 2.21
C ASN A 57 -6.20 -17.97 2.55
N CYS A 58 -6.08 -16.64 2.69
CA CYS A 58 -7.22 -15.75 2.92
C CYS A 58 -8.02 -15.53 1.63
N LEU A 59 -7.37 -15.26 0.51
CA LEU A 59 -8.00 -15.04 -0.81
C LEU A 59 -8.72 -16.29 -1.32
N ASN A 60 -8.20 -17.49 -1.04
CA ASN A 60 -8.83 -18.76 -1.43
C ASN A 60 -10.13 -19.07 -0.67
N LYS A 61 -10.39 -18.40 0.46
CA LYS A 61 -11.65 -18.53 1.21
C LYS A 61 -12.75 -17.59 0.71
N LEU A 62 -12.39 -16.62 -0.15
CA LEU A 62 -13.33 -15.65 -0.68
C LEU A 62 -14.06 -16.18 -1.90
N GLU A 63 -15.32 -15.77 -2.03
CA GLU A 63 -16.09 -16.04 -3.24
C GLU A 63 -15.61 -15.13 -4.39
N LYS A 64 -15.82 -15.57 -5.63
CA LYS A 64 -15.46 -14.79 -6.83
C LYS A 64 -16.02 -13.36 -6.80
N LYS A 65 -17.23 -13.18 -6.25
CA LYS A 65 -17.87 -11.87 -6.14
C LYS A 65 -17.09 -10.94 -5.22
N ASP A 66 -16.73 -11.41 -4.02
CA ASP A 66 -15.94 -10.65 -3.05
C ASP A 66 -14.55 -10.33 -3.60
N LEU A 67 -13.90 -11.29 -4.29
CA LEU A 67 -12.62 -11.05 -4.97
C LEU A 67 -12.73 -9.96 -6.03
N THR A 68 -13.80 -9.99 -6.84
CA THR A 68 -14.01 -8.99 -7.90
C THR A 68 -14.29 -7.61 -7.31
N GLU A 69 -15.12 -7.52 -6.27
CA GLU A 69 -15.44 -6.26 -5.59
C GLU A 69 -14.20 -5.63 -4.95
N MET A 70 -13.39 -6.45 -4.28
CA MET A 70 -12.16 -6.01 -3.65
C MET A 70 -11.10 -5.62 -4.69
N TRP A 71 -10.94 -6.41 -5.75
CA TRP A 71 -10.01 -6.11 -6.85
C TRP A 71 -10.37 -4.79 -7.54
N LYS A 72 -11.65 -4.54 -7.84
CA LYS A 72 -12.11 -3.25 -8.40
C LYS A 72 -11.84 -2.03 -7.51
N SER A 73 -11.62 -2.26 -6.22
CA SER A 73 -11.29 -1.20 -5.26
C SER A 73 -9.79 -0.92 -5.19
N THR A 74 -8.96 -1.68 -5.93
CA THR A 74 -7.52 -1.45 -6.10
C THR A 74 -7.25 -0.63 -7.36
N ASP A 75 -6.12 0.05 -7.42
CA ASP A 75 -5.73 0.87 -8.57
C ASP A 75 -5.65 0.01 -9.85
N GLN A 76 -5.02 -1.16 -9.77
CA GLN A 76 -4.93 -2.11 -10.89
C GLN A 76 -6.30 -2.60 -11.36
N GLY A 77 -7.22 -2.87 -10.43
CA GLY A 77 -8.56 -3.30 -10.78
C GLY A 77 -9.43 -2.18 -11.33
N MET A 78 -9.20 -0.93 -10.92
CA MET A 78 -9.86 0.25 -11.50
C MET A 78 -9.39 0.44 -12.94
N GLU A 79 -8.08 0.48 -13.18
CA GLU A 79 -7.47 0.65 -14.51
C GLU A 79 -7.94 -0.45 -15.49
N LYS A 80 -7.84 -1.71 -15.09
CA LYS A 80 -8.23 -2.85 -15.95
C LYS A 80 -9.75 -2.96 -16.14
N PHE A 81 -10.55 -2.52 -15.17
CA PHE A 81 -12.01 -2.51 -15.31
C PHE A 81 -12.49 -1.38 -16.23
N GLU A 82 -11.87 -0.21 -16.16
CA GLU A 82 -12.15 0.93 -17.05
C GLU A 82 -11.73 0.63 -18.50
N ALA A 83 -10.66 -0.15 -18.70
CA ALA A 83 -10.24 -0.65 -20.00
C ALA A 83 -11.14 -1.78 -20.57
N GLU A 84 -12.28 -2.09 -19.94
CA GLU A 84 -13.18 -3.22 -20.27
C GLU A 84 -12.48 -4.58 -20.41
N LYS A 85 -11.29 -4.73 -19.81
CA LYS A 85 -10.49 -5.95 -19.91
C LYS A 85 -11.13 -7.04 -19.08
N LYS A 86 -11.46 -8.17 -19.70
CA LYS A 86 -11.91 -9.36 -18.97
C LYS A 86 -10.71 -9.98 -18.26
N VAL A 87 -10.63 -9.76 -16.96
CA VAL A 87 -9.59 -10.32 -16.11
C VAL A 87 -10.02 -11.66 -15.53
N GLU A 88 -9.12 -12.65 -15.56
CA GLU A 88 -9.36 -13.95 -14.95
C GLU A 88 -9.25 -13.90 -13.42
N VAL A 89 -9.94 -14.82 -12.72
CA VAL A 89 -9.87 -14.91 -11.24
C VAL A 89 -8.44 -15.13 -10.74
N LYS A 90 -7.59 -15.79 -11.53
CA LYS A 90 -6.18 -16.00 -11.18
C LYS A 90 -5.41 -14.68 -11.19
N GLU A 91 -5.61 -13.87 -12.22
CA GLU A 91 -4.97 -12.56 -12.35
C GLU A 91 -5.48 -11.60 -11.26
N MET A 92 -6.80 -11.59 -10.97
CA MET A 92 -7.35 -10.82 -9.85
C MET A 92 -6.69 -11.19 -8.51
N LYS A 93 -6.42 -12.48 -8.28
CA LYS A 93 -5.75 -12.94 -7.06
C LYS A 93 -4.29 -12.55 -6.99
N ALA A 94 -3.58 -12.56 -8.12
CA ALA A 94 -2.20 -12.10 -8.18
C ALA A 94 -2.11 -10.60 -7.86
N ASP A 95 -2.90 -9.79 -8.55
CA ASP A 95 -3.01 -8.33 -8.32
C ASP A 95 -3.34 -8.03 -6.83
N LEU A 96 -4.34 -8.73 -6.28
CA LEU A 96 -4.71 -8.61 -4.87
C LEU A 96 -3.62 -9.11 -3.92
N SER A 97 -2.84 -10.11 -4.31
CA SER A 97 -1.77 -10.65 -3.47
C SER A 97 -0.64 -9.64 -3.32
N ASP A 98 -0.26 -8.98 -4.41
CA ASP A 98 0.79 -7.96 -4.41
C ASP A 98 0.38 -6.73 -3.60
N GLU A 99 -0.85 -6.25 -3.80
CA GLU A 99 -1.42 -5.15 -3.02
C GLU A 99 -1.48 -5.47 -1.51
N LEU A 100 -2.00 -6.66 -1.17
CA LEU A 100 -2.09 -7.09 0.23
C LEU A 100 -0.71 -7.30 0.85
N LEU A 101 0.27 -7.76 0.09
CA LEU A 101 1.65 -7.91 0.55
C LEU A 101 2.23 -6.56 0.95
N GLY A 102 2.09 -5.55 0.09
CA GLY A 102 2.49 -4.17 0.38
C GLY A 102 1.86 -3.67 1.68
N GLN A 103 0.53 -3.77 1.80
CA GLN A 103 -0.18 -3.32 3.00
C GLN A 103 0.21 -4.08 4.28
N VAL A 104 0.55 -5.37 4.18
CA VAL A 104 1.05 -6.15 5.32
C VAL A 104 2.45 -5.70 5.73
N MET A 105 3.33 -5.39 4.76
CA MET A 105 4.67 -4.84 5.00
C MET A 105 4.59 -3.44 5.63
N ASP A 106 3.73 -2.57 5.13
CA ASP A 106 3.49 -1.23 5.70
C ASP A 106 3.01 -1.32 7.15
N ARG A 107 2.18 -2.32 7.46
CA ARG A 107 1.71 -2.61 8.82
C ARG A 107 2.81 -3.04 9.79
N MET A 108 3.96 -3.48 9.29
CA MET A 108 5.13 -3.80 10.12
C MET A 108 5.90 -2.55 10.53
N ASP A 109 5.83 -1.49 9.73
CA ASP A 109 6.42 -0.20 10.06
C ASP A 109 5.55 0.52 11.10
N ASP A 110 6.04 0.53 12.34
CA ASP A 110 5.37 1.21 13.46
C ASP A 110 5.28 2.74 13.25
N ASN A 111 6.07 3.33 12.34
CA ASN A 111 5.97 4.75 11.99
C ASN A 111 4.86 5.06 10.96
N TYR A 112 4.30 4.06 10.26
CA TYR A 112 3.29 4.28 9.24
C TYR A 112 2.00 4.88 9.82
N SER A 113 1.57 4.41 11.00
CA SER A 113 0.41 4.98 11.70
C SER A 113 0.67 6.36 12.33
N SER A 114 1.93 6.76 12.47
CA SER A 114 2.35 8.04 13.06
C SER A 114 2.61 9.12 12.03
N ARG A 115 2.79 8.77 10.74
CA ARG A 115 3.04 9.74 9.65
C ARG A 115 1.81 10.53 9.21
N ASP A 116 0.60 10.08 9.57
CA ASP A 116 -0.64 10.83 9.35
C ASP A 116 -0.75 12.11 10.22
N THR A 117 0.16 12.33 11.18
CA THR A 117 0.12 13.55 12.00
C THR A 117 0.72 14.77 11.31
N TYR A 118 1.30 14.65 10.11
CA TYR A 118 1.72 15.83 9.34
C TYR A 118 0.53 16.61 8.77
N TYR A 119 -0.64 15.97 8.66
CA TYR A 119 -1.94 16.60 8.35
C TYR A 119 -2.97 16.42 9.48
N ALA A 120 -2.53 16.12 10.70
CA ALA A 120 -3.44 16.21 11.85
C ALA A 120 -3.89 17.66 11.94
N GLN A 121 -5.17 17.92 11.65
CA GLN A 121 -5.78 19.21 11.94
C GLN A 121 -5.41 19.58 13.37
N PRO A 122 -4.91 20.81 13.60
CA PRO A 122 -4.53 21.20 14.96
C PRO A 122 -5.73 20.97 15.87
N ASP A 123 -5.53 20.18 16.92
CA ASP A 123 -6.50 20.03 18.00
C ASP A 123 -7.01 21.43 18.35
N PRO A 124 -8.34 21.64 18.44
CA PRO A 124 -8.87 22.93 18.83
C PRO A 124 -8.36 23.21 20.24
N VAL A 125 -7.33 24.06 20.32
CA VAL A 125 -6.82 24.60 21.56
C VAL A 125 -8.01 25.17 22.32
N SER A 126 -8.42 24.45 23.36
CA SER A 126 -9.39 24.92 24.32
C SER A 126 -8.78 26.15 24.97
N TYR A 127 -9.12 27.32 24.44
CA TYR A 127 -8.73 28.63 24.92
C TYR A 127 -9.29 28.81 26.34
N SER A 128 -8.57 28.30 27.32
CA SER A 128 -8.77 28.66 28.71
C SER A 128 -8.27 30.09 28.85
N ALA A 129 -9.22 30.99 29.09
CA ALA A 129 -9.06 32.43 29.11
C ALA A 129 -7.82 32.91 29.90
N VAL A 130 -7.04 33.78 29.28
CA VAL A 130 -6.13 34.71 29.98
C VAL A 130 -6.25 36.10 29.34
N PRO A 131 -6.33 37.17 30.15
CA PRO A 131 -6.84 38.46 29.71
C PRO A 131 -5.77 39.34 29.04
N LYS A 132 -6.21 40.01 27.98
CA LYS A 132 -5.94 41.41 27.59
C LYS A 132 -4.55 41.99 27.94
N GLY A 133 -3.71 42.10 26.92
CA GLY A 133 -2.53 42.99 26.86
C GLY A 133 -2.16 43.23 25.40
N GLU A 134 -2.10 44.50 25.00
CA GLU A 134 -2.03 45.02 23.63
C GLU A 134 -0.73 44.75 22.85
N SER A 135 -0.85 45.01 21.53
CA SER A 135 0.13 45.42 20.51
C SER A 135 0.37 44.37 19.40
N ASP A 136 -0.35 44.48 18.29
CA ASP A 136 -0.05 45.28 17.06
C ASP A 136 1.03 44.60 16.22
N LEU A 137 0.66 44.14 15.02
CA LEU A 137 1.36 44.35 13.75
C LEU A 137 0.70 43.48 12.65
N ASP A 138 -0.01 44.18 11.77
CA ASP A 138 -0.38 43.80 10.39
C ASP A 138 0.79 43.16 9.63
N ASP A 139 0.54 42.07 8.91
CA ASP A 139 1.20 41.78 7.63
C ASP A 139 0.31 40.84 6.80
N ASP A 140 -0.55 41.47 6.00
CA ASP A 140 -1.30 40.86 4.90
C ASP A 140 -0.36 40.77 3.69
N SER A 141 0.08 39.56 3.33
CA SER A 141 0.81 39.29 2.10
C SER A 141 0.13 38.15 1.35
N GLU A 142 -0.61 38.51 0.30
CA GLU A 142 -1.13 37.58 -0.72
C GLU A 142 0.03 36.88 -1.46
N PRO A 143 -0.10 35.59 -1.83
CA PRO A 143 0.93 34.90 -2.62
C PRO A 143 0.90 35.32 -4.09
N GLU A 144 2.08 35.66 -4.62
CA GLU A 144 2.34 36.02 -6.01
C GLU A 144 1.98 34.91 -7.01
N ASN A 145 1.45 35.35 -8.14
CA ASN A 145 1.04 34.59 -9.32
C ASN A 145 2.24 33.90 -9.98
N ILE A 146 2.23 32.56 -10.08
CA ILE A 146 3.28 31.82 -10.80
C ILE A 146 2.97 31.88 -12.30
N ASN A 147 3.88 32.48 -13.06
CA ASN A 147 3.82 32.70 -14.50
C ASN A 147 3.88 31.35 -15.25
N GLU A 148 2.85 31.04 -16.04
CA GLU A 148 2.80 29.89 -16.96
C GLU A 148 3.68 30.18 -18.19
N GLU A 149 5.00 29.98 -18.07
CA GLU A 149 5.91 29.92 -19.22
C GLU A 149 6.09 28.46 -19.67
N ASP A 150 5.28 28.09 -20.67
CA ASP A 150 5.59 27.25 -21.83
C ASP A 150 6.66 26.17 -21.65
N VAL A 151 6.23 24.99 -21.20
CA VAL A 151 7.02 23.75 -21.30
C VAL A 151 6.65 23.08 -22.61
N GLU A 152 7.38 23.38 -23.68
CA GLU A 152 7.37 22.58 -24.92
C GLU A 152 7.95 21.19 -24.61
N LEU A 153 7.06 20.21 -24.40
CA LEU A 153 7.40 18.78 -24.41
C LEU A 153 7.54 18.34 -25.86
N ASP A 154 8.79 18.17 -26.30
CA ASP A 154 9.16 17.60 -27.60
C ASP A 154 8.64 16.15 -27.67
N ASP A 155 7.79 15.86 -28.67
CA ASP A 155 6.89 14.70 -28.79
C ASP A 155 7.54 13.50 -29.50
N ASP A 156 8.87 13.36 -29.40
CA ASP A 156 9.67 12.38 -30.16
C ASP A 156 10.36 11.32 -29.28
N LEU A 157 9.87 11.07 -28.05
CA LEU A 157 10.42 10.03 -27.15
C LEU A 157 9.63 8.70 -27.14
N PHE A 158 8.86 8.43 -28.18
CA PHE A 158 8.24 7.12 -28.40
C PHE A 158 8.51 6.64 -29.83
N GLU A 159 9.80 6.52 -30.16
CA GLU A 159 10.24 5.74 -31.32
C GLU A 159 10.30 4.25 -30.92
N ASP A 160 9.17 3.59 -31.11
CA ASP A 160 9.01 2.27 -31.74
C ASP A 160 10.22 1.32 -31.65
N ASP A 161 10.26 0.44 -30.65
CA ASP A 161 11.02 -0.82 -30.71
C ASP A 161 10.05 -1.99 -30.48
N GLU A 162 9.38 -2.32 -31.59
CA GLU A 162 8.56 -3.51 -31.84
C GLU A 162 9.44 -4.77 -31.66
N PHE A 163 9.45 -5.34 -30.45
CA PHE A 163 10.07 -6.65 -30.20
C PHE A 163 9.02 -7.77 -30.34
N ASP A 164 8.68 -8.06 -31.60
CA ASP A 164 8.19 -9.37 -32.02
C ASP A 164 9.35 -10.37 -31.92
N GLU A 165 9.21 -11.43 -31.11
CA GLU A 165 9.77 -12.74 -31.46
C GLU A 165 9.11 -13.86 -30.64
N ASP A 166 8.20 -14.57 -31.32
CA ASP A 166 7.77 -15.92 -31.01
C ASP A 166 8.98 -16.83 -30.76
N GLU A 167 9.02 -17.56 -29.63
CA GLU A 167 9.84 -18.77 -29.56
C GLU A 167 9.10 -19.92 -28.86
N ASP A 168 8.47 -20.74 -29.69
CA ASP A 168 8.16 -22.15 -29.45
C ASP A 168 9.37 -22.89 -28.87
N ILE A 169 9.24 -23.44 -27.65
CA ILE A 169 10.14 -24.51 -27.20
C ILE A 169 9.31 -25.68 -26.66
N HIS A 170 9.07 -26.62 -27.56
CA HIS A 170 8.75 -28.02 -27.28
C HIS A 170 10.06 -28.75 -26.98
N ILE A 171 10.20 -29.31 -25.77
CA ILE A 171 11.09 -30.47 -25.51
C ILE A 171 10.37 -31.42 -24.57
#